data_AF-A0A7X8P8Q0-F1
#
_entry.id   AF-A0A7X8P8Q0-F1
#
_cell.length_a   1.000
_cell.length_b   1.000
_cell.length_c   1.000
_cell.angle_alpha   90.00
_cell.angle_beta   90.00
_cell.angle_gamma   90.00
#
_symmetry.space_group_name_H-M   'P 1'
#
loop_
_entity.id
_entity.type
_entity.pdbx_description
1 polymer ?
#
loop_
_entity_poly.entity_id
_entity_poly.type
_entity_poly.pdbx_seq_one_letter_code
_entity_poly.pdbx_strand_id
1 'polypeptide(L)'
;MAAHLFTIPASVGKGMATRTWQCAEMAFDTLNFWGPILSGAAATVAAAGIGRLCVPRQKQRVGWGQLRPGPMHWTALLLATGLAGLMAYVGLFIGSARADAADQMKVLWWMVGAFAVGAAICLWQMWRIGRAETMWRGGIMQFRSNGGATVQRPIASITRLKRSMGGMFVVTFDDGTELRFDPYARGADALLQRIADIAGEGGTAAL
;
A
#
# COMPACT_ATOMS: atom_id res chain seq x y z
N MET A 1 -32.02 53.16 -54.71
CA MET A 1 -30.66 52.65 -54.96
C MET A 1 -29.69 53.41 -54.07
N ALA A 2 -29.28 52.83 -52.95
CA ALA A 2 -28.08 53.22 -52.18
C ALA A 2 -27.88 52.16 -51.08
N ALA A 3 -27.03 51.17 -51.35
CA ALA A 3 -26.58 50.21 -50.35
C ALA A 3 -25.41 50.85 -49.58
N HIS A 4 -25.62 51.19 -48.30
CA HIS A 4 -24.54 51.55 -47.40
C HIS A 4 -23.84 50.28 -46.92
N LEU A 5 -22.68 49.99 -47.53
CA LEU A 5 -21.71 49.04 -47.01
C LEU A 5 -21.09 49.59 -45.72
N PHE A 6 -21.37 48.91 -44.60
CA PHE A 6 -20.71 49.14 -43.32
C PHE A 6 -19.38 48.37 -43.31
N THR A 7 -18.28 49.05 -43.63
CA THR A 7 -16.94 48.46 -43.60
C THR A 7 -16.46 48.43 -42.14
N ILE A 8 -16.44 47.25 -41.51
CA ILE A 8 -15.86 47.04 -40.19
C ILE A 8 -14.32 47.06 -40.32
N PRO A 9 -13.59 47.92 -39.60
CA PRO A 9 -12.13 47.94 -39.66
C PRO A 9 -11.52 46.67 -39.03
N ALA A 10 -10.71 45.95 -39.80
CA ALA A 10 -10.03 44.70 -39.44
C ALA A 10 -8.88 44.84 -38.42
N SER A 11 -8.84 45.94 -37.66
CA SER A 11 -7.75 46.23 -36.70
C SER A 11 -8.10 45.91 -35.24
N VAL A 12 -9.33 45.50 -34.92
CA VAL A 12 -9.76 45.23 -33.53
C VAL A 12 -9.44 43.80 -33.05
N GLY A 13 -9.08 42.88 -33.95
CA GLY A 13 -8.93 41.45 -33.61
C GLY A 13 -7.58 41.00 -33.04
N LYS A 14 -6.49 41.76 -33.19
CA LYS A 14 -5.13 41.28 -32.83
C LYS A 14 -4.71 41.54 -31.39
N GLY A 15 -5.37 42.47 -30.68
CA GLY A 15 -5.05 42.82 -29.29
C GLY A 15 -5.81 42.01 -28.23
N MET A 16 -6.93 41.38 -28.61
CA MET A 16 -7.76 40.61 -27.67
C MET A 16 -7.26 39.19 -27.47
N ALA A 17 -6.77 38.55 -28.55
CA ALA A 17 -6.23 37.19 -28.49
C ALA A 17 -4.94 37.13 -27.63
N THR A 18 -4.05 38.11 -27.72
CA THR A 18 -2.80 38.12 -26.94
C THR A 18 -3.00 38.32 -25.44
N ARG A 19 -4.06 39.06 -25.03
CA ARG A 19 -4.39 39.24 -23.59
C ARG A 19 -4.98 37.98 -22.95
N THR A 20 -5.76 37.19 -23.68
CA THR A 20 -6.35 35.95 -23.14
C THR A 20 -5.29 34.88 -22.88
N TRP A 21 -4.23 34.82 -23.68
CA TRP A 21 -3.12 33.88 -23.45
C TRP A 21 -2.24 34.30 -22.26
N GLN A 22 -1.97 35.59 -22.09
CA GLN A 22 -1.21 36.09 -20.93
C GLN A 22 -1.94 35.90 -19.59
N CYS A 23 -3.28 36.00 -19.55
CA CYS A 23 -4.05 35.68 -18.35
C CYS A 23 -4.07 34.17 -18.04
N ALA A 24 -4.05 33.33 -19.07
CA ALA A 24 -3.98 31.87 -18.90
C ALA A 24 -2.59 31.41 -18.42
N GLU A 25 -1.51 31.99 -18.96
CA GLU A 25 -0.13 31.71 -18.49
C GLU A 25 0.09 32.17 -17.04
N MET A 26 -0.36 33.37 -16.66
CA MET A 26 -0.28 33.82 -15.26
C MET A 26 -1.14 32.99 -14.29
N ALA A 27 -2.24 32.40 -14.76
CA ALA A 27 -3.06 31.50 -13.96
C ALA A 27 -2.38 30.13 -13.73
N PHE A 28 -1.58 29.65 -14.69
CA PHE A 28 -0.80 28.42 -14.54
C PHE A 28 0.43 28.62 -13.65
N ASP A 29 1.09 29.79 -13.69
CA ASP A 29 2.21 30.11 -12.80
C ASP A 29 1.80 30.32 -11.32
N THR A 30 0.51 30.62 -11.06
CA THR A 30 -0.02 30.80 -9.70
C THR A 30 -0.68 29.55 -9.12
N LEU A 31 -1.06 28.57 -9.96
CA LEU A 31 -1.48 27.25 -9.51
C LEU A 31 -0.23 26.44 -9.16
N ASN A 32 0.05 26.31 -7.85
CA ASN A 32 1.13 25.47 -7.33
C ASN A 32 0.86 23.98 -7.62
N PHE A 33 1.01 23.59 -8.89
CA PHE A 33 0.76 22.25 -9.42
C PHE A 33 1.69 21.22 -8.76
N TRP A 34 2.90 21.65 -8.40
CA TRP A 34 3.90 20.79 -7.77
C TRP A 34 3.61 20.52 -6.29
N GLY A 35 2.89 21.42 -5.60
CA GLY A 35 2.60 21.30 -4.18
C GLY A 35 1.96 19.95 -3.76
N PRO A 36 0.82 19.55 -4.36
CA PRO A 36 0.18 18.27 -4.03
C PRO A 36 1.03 17.04 -4.38
N ILE A 37 1.81 17.12 -5.48
CA ILE A 37 2.69 16.03 -5.90
C ILE A 37 3.83 15.86 -4.90
N LEU A 38 4.45 16.98 -4.49
CA LEU A 38 5.53 16.99 -3.51
C LEU A 38 5.05 16.52 -2.12
N SER A 39 3.83 16.88 -1.70
CA SER A 39 3.27 16.38 -0.43
C SER A 39 3.04 14.87 -0.47
N GLY A 40 2.48 14.36 -1.56
CA GLY A 40 2.27 12.92 -1.75
C GLY A 40 3.60 12.16 -1.77
N ALA A 41 4.61 12.69 -2.45
CA ALA A 41 5.96 12.13 -2.47
C ALA A 41 6.59 12.14 -1.06
N ALA A 42 6.50 13.27 -0.34
CA ALA A 42 7.00 13.38 1.03
C ALA A 42 6.32 12.39 1.99
N ALA A 43 4.99 12.25 1.90
CA ALA A 43 4.23 11.30 2.70
C ALA A 43 4.65 9.85 2.39
N THR A 44 4.90 9.53 1.13
CA THR A 44 5.40 8.22 0.68
C THR A 44 6.79 7.92 1.24
N VAL A 45 7.71 8.89 1.19
CA VAL A 45 9.06 8.75 1.76
C VAL A 45 9.00 8.57 3.27
N ALA A 46 8.16 9.34 3.96
CA ALA A 46 7.95 9.21 5.39
C ALA A 46 7.41 7.82 5.76
N ALA A 47 6.42 7.32 5.01
CA ALA A 47 5.85 5.99 5.21
C ALA A 47 6.88 4.88 4.97
N ALA A 48 7.76 5.02 3.97
CA ALA A 48 8.87 4.09 3.76
C ALA A 48 9.83 4.07 4.97
N GLY A 49 10.15 5.24 5.51
CA GLY A 49 10.97 5.40 6.72
C GLY A 49 10.32 4.75 7.94
N ILE A 50 9.08 5.09 8.24
CA ILE A 50 8.29 4.52 9.35
C ILE A 50 8.18 3.01 9.19
N GLY A 51 7.85 2.51 8.00
CA GLY A 51 7.79 1.09 7.71
C GLY A 51 9.11 0.37 8.03
N ARG A 52 10.25 0.96 7.67
CA ARG A 52 11.57 0.39 7.99
C ARG A 52 11.92 0.41 9.47
N LEU A 53 11.43 1.39 10.22
CA LEU A 53 11.67 1.54 11.65
C LEU A 53 10.76 0.63 12.48
N CYS A 54 9.48 0.54 12.10
CA CYS A 54 8.49 -0.24 12.82
C CYS A 54 8.61 -1.74 12.53
N VAL A 55 8.93 -2.14 11.30
CA VAL A 55 8.99 -3.57 10.94
C VAL A 55 10.26 -4.22 11.49
N PRO A 56 10.15 -5.24 12.37
CA PRO A 56 11.31 -5.91 12.93
C PRO A 56 12.21 -6.50 11.84
N ARG A 57 13.52 -6.21 11.92
CA ARG A 57 14.50 -6.83 11.02
C ARG A 57 14.69 -8.29 11.41
N GLN A 58 14.21 -9.18 10.56
CA GLN A 58 14.49 -10.61 10.69
C GLN A 58 15.97 -10.89 10.41
N LYS A 59 16.59 -11.72 11.27
CA LYS A 59 17.98 -12.16 11.08
C LYS A 59 18.04 -13.10 9.88
N GLN A 60 18.77 -12.71 8.83
CA GLN A 60 18.97 -13.57 7.67
C GLN A 60 19.90 -14.72 8.05
N ARG A 61 19.44 -15.96 7.85
CA ARG A 61 20.25 -17.17 8.03
C ARG A 61 20.50 -17.79 6.68
N VAL A 62 21.79 -17.95 6.32
CA VAL A 62 22.19 -18.53 5.04
C VAL A 62 21.63 -19.97 4.93
N GLY A 63 21.02 -20.30 3.80
CA GLY A 63 20.41 -21.62 3.55
C GLY A 63 19.02 -21.84 4.17
N TRP A 64 18.42 -20.82 4.81
CA TRP A 64 17.04 -20.87 5.30
C TRP A 64 16.13 -19.98 4.44
N GLY A 65 14.98 -20.52 4.03
CA GLY A 65 13.87 -19.72 3.50
C GLY A 65 13.26 -18.88 4.62
N GLN A 66 12.79 -17.67 4.30
CA GLN A 66 12.23 -16.74 5.28
C GLN A 66 10.99 -16.03 4.72
N LEU A 67 9.99 -15.84 5.57
CA LEU A 67 8.78 -15.08 5.24
C LEU A 67 9.00 -13.62 5.59
N ARG A 68 9.03 -12.77 4.56
CA ARG A 68 9.23 -11.32 4.70
C ARG A 68 8.04 -10.56 4.13
N PRO A 69 7.77 -9.32 4.58
CA PRO A 69 6.81 -8.45 3.93
C PRO A 69 7.09 -8.38 2.42
N GLY A 70 6.08 -8.70 1.62
CA GLY A 70 6.18 -8.75 0.18
C GLY A 70 6.19 -7.36 -0.46
N PRO A 71 6.51 -7.26 -1.76
CA PRO A 71 6.39 -6.00 -2.49
C PRO A 71 4.96 -5.45 -2.43
N MET A 72 3.94 -6.31 -2.41
CA MET A 72 2.54 -5.91 -2.35
C MET A 72 2.20 -5.10 -1.09
N HIS A 73 2.71 -5.52 0.08
CA HIS A 73 2.53 -4.77 1.33
C HIS A 73 3.17 -3.39 1.27
N TRP A 74 4.37 -3.30 0.69
CA TRP A 74 5.04 -2.02 0.50
C TRP A 74 4.28 -1.12 -0.46
N THR A 75 3.85 -1.63 -1.62
CA THR A 75 3.08 -0.84 -2.58
C THR A 75 1.76 -0.34 -2.00
N ALA A 76 1.05 -1.17 -1.23
CA ALA A 76 -0.20 -0.78 -0.59
C ALA A 76 0.02 0.32 0.44
N LEU A 77 1.04 0.18 1.30
CA LEU A 77 1.40 1.20 2.28
C LEU A 77 1.77 2.53 1.61
N LEU A 78 2.69 2.49 0.66
CA LEU A 78 3.23 3.69 -0.02
C LEU A 78 2.14 4.43 -0.79
N LEU A 79 1.32 3.70 -1.55
CA LEU A 79 0.24 4.28 -2.35
C LEU A 79 -0.85 4.88 -1.45
N ALA A 80 -1.26 4.19 -0.39
CA ALA A 80 -2.25 4.71 0.55
C ALA A 80 -1.76 6.00 1.23
N THR A 81 -0.52 6.03 1.71
CA THR A 81 0.04 7.22 2.36
C THR A 81 0.31 8.36 1.38
N GLY A 82 0.76 8.06 0.16
CA GLY A 82 1.00 9.07 -0.87
C GLY A 82 -0.29 9.74 -1.32
N LEU A 83 -1.34 8.95 -1.53
CA LEU A 83 -2.65 9.47 -1.91
C LEU A 83 -3.30 10.26 -0.77
N ALA A 84 -3.19 9.79 0.48
CA ALA A 84 -3.63 10.55 1.65
C ALA A 84 -2.88 11.88 1.79
N GLY A 85 -1.57 11.92 1.57
CA GLY A 85 -0.76 13.14 1.62
C GLY A 85 -1.11 14.14 0.51
N LEU A 86 -1.40 13.65 -0.69
CA LEU A 86 -1.88 14.47 -1.80
C LEU A 86 -3.24 15.07 -1.47
N MET A 87 -4.20 14.26 -1.02
CA MET A 87 -5.54 14.71 -0.64
C MET A 87 -5.51 15.70 0.52
N ALA A 88 -4.68 15.44 1.54
CA ALA A 88 -4.49 16.34 2.67
C ALA A 88 -3.93 17.70 2.24
N TYR A 89 -3.01 17.73 1.28
CA TYR A 89 -2.51 19.00 0.72
C TYR A 89 -3.62 19.79 0.03
N VAL A 90 -4.46 19.14 -0.77
CA VAL A 90 -5.59 19.80 -1.43
C VAL A 90 -6.53 20.42 -0.38
N GLY A 91 -6.84 19.67 0.68
CA GLY A 91 -7.69 20.16 1.77
C GLY A 91 -7.10 21.34 2.54
N LEU A 92 -5.77 21.40 2.70
CA LEU A 92 -5.09 22.44 3.49
C LEU A 92 -4.80 23.71 2.69
N PHE A 93 -4.48 23.61 1.40
CA PHE A 93 -3.89 24.72 0.63
C PHE A 93 -4.73 25.20 -0.57
N ILE A 94 -5.61 24.36 -1.12
CA ILE A 94 -6.44 24.72 -2.28
C ILE A 94 -7.86 25.16 -1.87
N GLY A 95 -8.27 24.87 -0.62
CA GLY A 95 -9.64 25.04 -0.11
C GLY A 95 -10.40 26.28 -0.62
N SER A 96 -11.69 26.09 -0.91
CA SER A 96 -12.56 27.14 -1.45
C SER A 96 -13.55 27.63 -0.39
N ALA A 97 -13.77 28.95 -0.32
CA ALA A 97 -14.73 29.59 0.59
C ALA A 97 -16.19 29.51 0.11
N ARG A 98 -16.46 28.81 -1.00
CA ARG A 98 -17.83 28.61 -1.52
C ARG A 98 -18.59 27.64 -0.61
N ALA A 99 -19.89 27.88 -0.41
CA ALA A 99 -20.73 27.05 0.46
C ALA A 99 -20.75 25.55 0.06
N ASP A 100 -20.75 25.25 -1.25
CA ASP A 100 -20.65 23.89 -1.79
C ASP A 100 -19.29 23.23 -1.53
N ALA A 101 -18.22 24.04 -1.42
CA ALA A 101 -16.89 23.51 -1.15
C ALA A 101 -16.72 23.01 0.29
N ALA A 102 -17.53 23.49 1.24
CA ALA A 102 -17.43 23.08 2.64
C ALA A 102 -17.78 21.59 2.83
N ASP A 103 -18.82 21.10 2.14
CA ASP A 103 -19.21 19.69 2.22
C ASP A 103 -18.26 18.79 1.43
N GLN A 104 -17.74 19.26 0.30
CA GLN A 104 -16.69 18.55 -0.45
C GLN A 104 -15.41 18.37 0.39
N MET A 105 -15.01 19.38 1.16
CA MET A 105 -13.86 19.28 2.07
C MET A 105 -14.09 18.28 3.21
N LYS A 106 -15.31 18.16 3.75
CA LYS A 106 -15.63 17.12 4.75
C LYS A 106 -15.43 15.72 4.18
N VAL A 107 -15.95 15.47 2.99
CA VAL A 107 -15.80 14.17 2.30
C VAL A 107 -14.33 13.88 2.02
N LEU A 108 -13.56 14.87 1.59
CA LEU A 108 -12.11 14.75 1.38
C LEU A 108 -11.40 14.29 2.66
N TRP A 109 -11.72 14.89 3.81
CA TRP A 109 -11.13 14.49 5.10
C TRP A 109 -11.54 13.08 5.53
N TRP A 110 -12.78 12.65 5.26
CA TRP A 110 -13.18 11.26 5.48
C TRP A 110 -12.36 10.29 4.61
N MET A 111 -12.09 10.64 3.35
CA MET A 111 -11.23 9.83 2.48
C MET A 111 -9.79 9.78 2.99
N VAL A 112 -9.21 10.92 3.40
CA VAL A 112 -7.88 10.97 4.02
C VAL A 112 -7.83 10.05 5.24
N GLY A 113 -8.85 10.10 6.10
CA GLY A 113 -8.98 9.20 7.25
C GLY A 113 -9.03 7.74 6.85
N ALA A 114 -9.82 7.38 5.85
CA ALA A 114 -9.92 6.00 5.35
C ALA A 114 -8.57 5.47 4.82
N PHE A 115 -7.84 6.27 4.05
CA PHE A 115 -6.51 5.89 3.56
C PHE A 115 -5.48 5.80 4.70
N ALA A 116 -5.54 6.69 5.70
CA ALA A 116 -4.68 6.64 6.87
C ALA A 116 -4.91 5.35 7.69
N VAL A 117 -6.17 4.97 7.90
CA VAL A 117 -6.52 3.71 8.57
C VAL A 117 -6.03 2.51 7.75
N GLY A 118 -6.23 2.51 6.43
CA GLY A 118 -5.72 1.47 5.54
C GLY A 118 -4.19 1.31 5.62
N ALA A 119 -3.45 2.43 5.65
CA ALA A 119 -2.01 2.44 5.82
C ALA A 119 -1.59 1.87 7.19
N ALA A 120 -2.29 2.23 8.27
CA ALA A 120 -2.04 1.69 9.61
C ALA A 120 -2.26 0.16 9.66
N ILE A 121 -3.32 -0.35 9.04
CA ILE A 121 -3.59 -1.79 8.92
C ILE A 121 -2.45 -2.48 8.15
N CYS A 122 -2.00 -1.91 7.02
CA CYS A 122 -0.89 -2.47 6.25
C CYS A 122 0.39 -2.55 7.10
N LEU A 123 0.73 -1.46 7.81
CA LEU A 123 1.89 -1.42 8.69
C LEU A 123 1.81 -2.45 9.81
N TRP A 124 0.63 -2.60 10.41
CA TRP A 124 0.38 -3.62 11.44
C TRP A 124 0.58 -5.04 10.90
N GLN A 125 0.11 -5.34 9.68
CA GLN A 125 0.34 -6.64 9.04
C GLN A 125 1.82 -6.89 8.77
N MET A 126 2.55 -5.91 8.25
CA MET A 126 3.99 -6.01 8.03
C MET A 126 4.76 -6.23 9.33
N TRP A 127 4.37 -5.54 10.41
CA TRP A 127 4.93 -5.74 11.75
C TRP A 127 4.71 -7.16 12.26
N ARG A 128 3.50 -7.70 12.09
CA ARG A 128 3.18 -9.09 12.49
C ARG A 128 4.02 -10.11 11.73
N ILE A 129 4.19 -9.94 10.41
CA ILE A 129 5.05 -10.82 9.58
C ILE A 129 6.50 -10.73 10.08
N GLY A 130 7.01 -9.52 10.32
CA GLY A 130 8.35 -9.33 10.84
C GLY A 130 8.57 -10.01 12.19
N ARG A 131 7.60 -9.88 13.11
CA ARG A 131 7.64 -10.45 14.46
C ARG A 131 7.54 -11.99 14.49
N ALA A 132 6.85 -12.60 13.53
CA ALA A 132 6.69 -14.05 13.46
C ALA A 132 8.02 -14.80 13.18
N GLU A 133 9.02 -14.12 12.62
CA GLU A 133 10.36 -14.67 12.30
C GLU A 133 10.30 -16.08 11.68
N THR A 134 9.34 -16.30 10.78
CA THR A 134 9.10 -17.63 10.21
C THR A 134 10.20 -17.97 9.21
N MET A 135 10.94 -19.04 9.50
CA MET A 135 12.03 -19.57 8.69
C MET A 135 11.80 -21.06 8.42
N TRP A 136 12.28 -21.56 7.30
CA TRP A 136 12.23 -23.00 7.00
C TRP A 136 13.52 -23.45 6.31
N ARG A 137 13.91 -24.70 6.55
CA ARG A 137 15.02 -25.36 5.86
C ARG A 137 14.77 -26.86 5.82
N GLY A 138 14.78 -27.43 4.62
CA GLY A 138 14.50 -28.85 4.41
C GLY A 138 13.09 -29.20 4.90
N GLY A 139 13.01 -30.10 5.88
CA GLY A 139 11.76 -30.50 6.53
C GLY A 139 11.49 -29.80 7.85
N ILE A 140 12.28 -28.81 8.27
CA ILE A 140 12.13 -28.13 9.57
C ILE A 140 11.66 -26.70 9.35
N MET A 141 10.65 -26.31 10.12
CA MET A 141 10.09 -24.97 10.21
C MET A 141 10.37 -24.38 11.59
N GLN A 142 10.84 -23.14 11.63
CA GLN A 142 11.08 -22.38 12.84
C GLN A 142 10.22 -21.12 12.82
N PHE A 143 9.46 -20.86 13.88
CA PHE A 143 8.67 -19.63 13.99
C PHE A 143 8.59 -19.19 15.45
N ARG A 144 8.32 -17.90 15.65
CA ARG A 144 8.03 -17.37 16.98
C ARG A 144 6.54 -17.56 17.26
N SER A 145 6.23 -18.35 18.28
CA SER A 145 4.85 -18.55 18.74
C SER A 145 4.30 -17.28 19.43
N ASN A 146 2.97 -17.19 19.59
CA ASN A 146 2.31 -16.06 20.26
C ASN A 146 2.85 -15.79 21.68
N GLY A 147 3.37 -16.82 22.37
CA GLY A 147 4.03 -16.69 23.67
C GLY A 147 5.47 -16.17 23.63
N GLY A 148 6.00 -15.77 22.46
CA GLY A 148 7.36 -15.24 22.30
C GLY A 148 8.45 -16.30 22.21
N ALA A 149 8.16 -17.56 22.55
CA ALA A 149 9.08 -18.67 22.39
C ALA A 149 9.29 -19.00 20.90
N THR A 150 10.54 -19.24 20.52
CA THR A 150 10.89 -19.74 19.19
C THR A 150 10.69 -21.25 19.17
N VAL A 151 9.72 -21.70 18.38
CA VAL A 151 9.36 -23.11 18.25
C VAL A 151 9.93 -23.65 16.93
N GLN A 152 10.50 -24.85 16.98
CA GLN A 152 10.91 -25.60 15.80
C GLN A 152 10.01 -26.82 15.65
N ARG A 153 9.46 -27.02 14.45
CA ARG A 153 8.58 -28.14 14.12
C ARG A 153 8.91 -28.73 12.75
N PRO A 154 8.79 -30.05 12.59
CA PRO A 154 8.88 -30.67 11.28
C PRO A 154 7.65 -30.27 10.43
N ILE A 155 7.85 -30.00 9.15
CA ILE A 155 6.78 -29.70 8.19
C ILE A 155 5.84 -30.90 8.02
N ALA A 156 6.37 -32.11 8.22
CA ALA A 156 5.58 -33.34 8.20
C ALA A 156 4.53 -33.42 9.34
N SER A 157 4.67 -32.65 10.42
CA SER A 157 3.68 -32.67 11.52
C SER A 157 2.49 -31.72 11.29
N ILE A 158 2.36 -31.16 10.09
CA ILE A 158 1.20 -30.36 9.71
C ILE A 158 -0.02 -31.26 9.58
N THR A 159 -1.02 -31.03 10.41
CA THR A 159 -2.27 -31.81 10.43
C THR A 159 -3.39 -31.13 9.65
N ARG A 160 -3.38 -29.79 9.58
CA ARG A 160 -4.43 -29.04 8.89
C ARG A 160 -3.89 -27.76 8.26
N LEU A 161 -4.27 -27.51 7.00
CA LEU A 161 -4.08 -26.23 6.31
C LEU A 161 -5.47 -25.65 6.02
N LYS A 162 -5.78 -24.49 6.60
CA LYS A 162 -7.04 -23.77 6.35
C LYS A 162 -6.78 -22.34 5.87
N ARG A 163 -7.63 -21.83 4.99
CA ARG A 163 -7.66 -20.40 4.66
C ARG A 163 -8.61 -19.70 5.63
N SER A 164 -8.09 -18.71 6.35
CA SER A 164 -8.89 -17.84 7.20
C SER A 164 -9.77 -16.91 6.36
N MET A 165 -10.89 -16.46 6.93
CA MET A 165 -11.79 -15.48 6.32
C MET A 165 -11.05 -14.18 5.92
N GLY A 166 -9.96 -13.84 6.60
CA GLY A 166 -9.08 -12.71 6.24
C GLY A 166 -8.05 -13.00 5.15
N GLY A 167 -8.18 -14.10 4.41
CA GLY A 167 -7.28 -14.48 3.31
C GLY A 167 -5.94 -15.10 3.73
N MET A 168 -5.59 -15.07 5.02
CA MET A 168 -4.36 -15.69 5.57
C MET A 168 -4.45 -17.23 5.58
N PHE A 169 -3.31 -17.89 5.38
CA PHE A 169 -3.18 -19.33 5.62
C PHE A 169 -2.90 -19.61 7.09
N VAL A 170 -3.61 -20.59 7.64
CA VAL A 170 -3.40 -21.10 9.00
C VAL A 170 -3.01 -22.56 8.89
N VAL A 171 -1.78 -22.85 9.32
CA VAL A 171 -1.22 -24.18 9.44
C VAL A 171 -1.34 -24.60 10.89
N THR A 172 -1.99 -25.74 11.15
CA THR A 172 -2.08 -26.34 12.47
C THR A 172 -1.19 -27.58 12.51
N PHE A 173 -0.28 -27.63 13.48
CA PHE A 173 0.57 -28.78 13.76
C PHE A 173 -0.13 -29.78 14.68
N ASP A 174 0.39 -31.00 14.73
CA ASP A 174 -0.03 -32.11 15.59
C ASP A 174 -0.13 -31.73 17.08
N ASP A 175 0.78 -30.88 17.55
CA ASP A 175 0.81 -30.36 18.92
C ASP A 175 -0.23 -29.26 19.20
N GLY A 176 -1.10 -28.96 18.24
CA GLY A 176 -2.12 -27.92 18.31
C GLY A 176 -1.59 -26.51 18.08
N THR A 177 -0.29 -26.34 17.79
CA THR A 177 0.27 -25.02 17.50
C THR A 177 -0.25 -24.52 16.16
N GLU A 178 -0.72 -23.27 16.12
CA GLU A 178 -1.13 -22.61 14.87
C GLU A 178 -0.05 -21.64 14.39
N LEU A 179 0.35 -21.78 13.13
CA LEU A 179 1.11 -20.77 12.41
C LEU A 179 0.20 -20.07 11.41
N ARG A 180 0.17 -18.73 11.46
CA ARG A 180 -0.58 -17.90 10.51
C ARG A 180 0.41 -17.15 9.63
N PHE A 181 0.30 -17.28 8.32
CA PHE A 181 1.09 -16.50 7.39
C PHE A 181 0.24 -15.95 6.23
N ASP A 182 0.68 -14.82 5.71
CA ASP A 182 0.03 -14.13 4.61
C ASP A 182 0.47 -14.73 3.26
N PRO A 183 -0.45 -15.12 2.35
CA PRO A 183 -0.09 -15.61 1.02
C PRO A 183 0.70 -14.61 0.18
N TYR A 184 0.56 -13.31 0.42
CA TYR A 184 1.27 -12.28 -0.34
C TYR A 184 2.66 -11.94 0.24
N ALA A 185 3.07 -12.62 1.32
CA ALA A 185 4.40 -12.46 1.86
C ALA A 185 5.45 -13.06 0.91
N ARG A 186 6.60 -12.41 0.81
CA ARG A 186 7.71 -12.92 -0.01
C ARG A 186 8.19 -14.24 0.60
N GLY A 187 8.21 -15.29 -0.23
CA GLY A 187 8.57 -16.65 0.17
C GLY A 187 7.39 -17.54 0.58
N ALA A 188 6.15 -17.00 0.62
CA ALA A 188 4.96 -17.79 0.90
C ALA A 188 4.71 -18.88 -0.16
N ASP A 189 4.87 -18.56 -1.45
CA ASP A 189 4.69 -19.53 -2.53
C ASP A 189 5.70 -20.69 -2.43
N ALA A 190 6.96 -20.38 -2.16
CA ALA A 190 8.01 -21.39 -1.98
C ALA A 190 7.75 -22.28 -0.75
N LEU A 191 7.19 -21.71 0.32
CA LEU A 191 6.78 -22.47 1.49
C LEU A 191 5.56 -23.37 1.18
N LEU A 192 4.55 -22.84 0.50
CA LEU A 192 3.35 -23.59 0.12
C LEU A 192 3.70 -24.76 -0.81
N GLN A 193 4.54 -24.52 -1.81
CA GLN A 193 5.06 -25.56 -2.68
C GLN A 193 5.82 -26.61 -1.88
N ARG A 194 6.65 -26.19 -0.90
CA ARG A 194 7.38 -27.15 -0.05
C ARG A 194 6.47 -28.00 0.82
N ILE A 195 5.39 -27.43 1.35
CA ILE A 195 4.37 -28.17 2.11
C ILE A 195 3.68 -29.18 1.18
N ALA A 196 3.35 -28.78 -0.04
CA ALA A 196 2.74 -29.65 -1.04
C ALA A 196 3.67 -30.80 -1.48
N ASP A 197 4.96 -30.54 -1.69
CA ASP A 197 5.95 -31.55 -2.06
C ASP A 197 6.09 -32.61 -0.95
N ILE A 198 6.22 -32.18 0.31
CA ILE A 198 6.37 -33.10 1.45
C ILE A 198 5.07 -33.90 1.68
N ALA A 199 3.90 -33.28 1.48
CA ALA A 199 2.62 -33.97 1.55
C ALA A 199 2.43 -34.98 0.39
N GLY A 200 2.94 -34.65 -0.80
CA GLY A 200 2.91 -35.52 -1.98
C GLY A 200 3.89 -36.69 -1.91
N GLU A 201 5.09 -36.47 -1.35
CA GLU A 201 6.11 -37.50 -1.10
C GLU A 201 5.68 -38.46 0.03
N GLY A 202 4.90 -37.99 1.00
CA GLY A 202 4.28 -38.80 2.05
C GLY A 202 2.96 -39.48 1.64
N GLY A 203 2.71 -39.64 0.34
CA GLY A 203 1.43 -40.00 -0.29
C GLY A 203 0.50 -40.91 0.53
N THR A 204 -0.78 -40.52 0.57
CA THR A 204 -1.96 -41.17 1.19
C THR A 204 -2.38 -40.73 2.59
N ALA A 205 -2.58 -39.43 2.81
CA ALA A 205 -3.53 -38.99 3.84
C ALA A 205 -4.28 -37.72 3.41
N ALA A 206 -5.47 -37.94 2.84
CA ALA A 206 -6.61 -37.04 2.66
C ALA A 206 -6.39 -35.51 2.83
N LEU A 207 -6.49 -34.81 1.70
CA LEU A 207 -7.12 -33.48 1.65
C LEU A 207 -8.56 -33.54 2.20
#